data_AF-A0A8H3H1Q7-F1
#
_entry.id   AF-A0A8H3H1Q7-F1
#
_cell.length_a   1.000
_cell.length_b   1.000
_cell.length_c   1.000
_cell.angle_alpha   90.00
_cell.angle_beta   90.00
_cell.angle_gamma   90.00
#
_symmetry.space_group_name_H-M   'P 1'
#
loop_
_entity.id
_entity.type
_entity.pdbx_description
1 polymer ?
#
loop_
_entity_poly.entity_id
_entity_poly.type
_entity_poly.pdbx_seq_one_letter_code
_entity_poly.pdbx_strand_id
1 'polypeptide(L)'
;MMSSPIDPSSNEAESLECTMDAAKFDQGVQDAIEDYKAKDLDAFESPTRMVRNDYGILLHTLLRLFHKNCLMDYATCSDYVVKRLPLYQSLYDAYSNRKFAHLMSHSEMPSANQAGSHIDHELSPIESQKSSMDAVRFDQQVLNAIKEYKAAHAGTFVFSDRLVLDDHPILLHINILLETFHKKCRMDHPACISYSLKHLPLFGCLDRVYLDQTFADLMTDSEMPSSNEVCSHCPHTVFKGSYHSDTATLLIETLNEERKGYFKKKITKDQSLFNWSIAVIQSSGMGKSRMVDEAANTVFTLPINLCEDSSNGEIKYPPPDAAVRQFFAKYKDKSDEEQRVAYAIFLRALFTRARERVEQDFAKLTGSKLVRAWADYFREGQSQLGVGQNRRSFYEGVIQAAESIAKENTQTLHYLVQSLRECCKQLTDLVQPKPDQRNACFVYFDDAHSLTEDVARTNNRAKFTAYENLGIVLSSLVKYPVFFIFLSTSSRIQTRSPSPYQCSTWELPGSRSVAPYIELPFDIYEYKVAEDSDLWTLRNMCKTEMMVNFGRPLWYNQYMIDPNADIFKFAMDKLCAGRNEDSLLAALGVRVGITFDSDNSCAVE
;
A
#
# COMPACT_ATOMS: atom_id res chain seq x y z
N MET A 1 -6.66 47.37 55.67
CA MET A 1 -5.51 48.30 55.72
C MET A 1 -4.36 47.71 54.90
N MET A 2 -3.27 48.46 54.74
CA MET A 2 -2.20 48.25 53.74
C MET A 2 -1.37 46.95 53.90
N SER A 3 -0.58 46.69 52.84
CA SER A 3 0.75 46.03 52.83
C SER A 3 0.85 44.53 52.51
N SER A 4 1.27 44.27 51.26
CA SER A 4 2.23 43.21 50.87
C SER A 4 3.66 43.53 51.41
N PRO A 5 4.72 42.75 51.15
CA PRO A 5 4.82 41.45 50.46
C PRO A 5 5.62 40.39 51.25
N ILE A 6 5.87 39.22 50.63
CA ILE A 6 7.22 38.62 50.49
C ILE A 6 7.15 37.54 49.40
N ASP A 7 8.18 37.51 48.55
CA ASP A 7 8.48 36.54 47.48
C ASP A 7 9.93 36.05 47.79
N PRO A 8 10.43 34.86 47.40
CA PRO A 8 10.60 34.53 45.97
C PRO A 8 10.59 33.01 45.61
N SER A 9 11.06 32.74 44.38
CA SER A 9 11.59 31.47 43.83
C SER A 9 10.56 30.50 43.20
N SER A 10 10.76 29.97 41.98
CA SER A 10 11.89 30.15 41.04
C SER A 10 11.55 29.75 39.59
N ASN A 11 12.09 30.51 38.63
CA ASN A 11 12.73 30.06 37.37
C ASN A 11 11.89 29.28 36.32
N GLU A 12 12.09 29.42 35.00
CA GLU A 12 12.88 30.38 34.20
C GLU A 12 12.51 30.29 32.70
N ALA A 13 13.12 31.15 31.88
CA ALA A 13 13.42 30.97 30.46
C ALA A 13 12.24 30.79 29.47
N GLU A 14 11.86 31.92 28.86
CA GLU A 14 11.26 31.96 27.52
C GLU A 14 12.25 31.49 26.44
N SER A 15 11.74 30.97 25.33
CA SER A 15 12.41 31.09 24.03
C SER A 15 11.38 31.35 22.94
N LEU A 16 11.46 32.52 22.29
CA LEU A 16 10.43 33.00 21.36
C LEU A 16 10.44 32.25 20.01
N GLU A 17 9.27 31.80 19.58
CA GLU A 17 8.85 31.87 18.17
C GLU A 17 7.43 32.48 18.07
N CYS A 18 7.36 33.68 17.49
CA CYS A 18 6.17 34.43 17.03
C CYS A 18 4.84 34.33 17.84
N THR A 19 4.61 35.27 18.77
CA THR A 19 3.34 35.40 19.53
C THR A 19 2.42 36.51 19.00
N MET A 20 1.12 36.24 18.86
CA MET A 20 0.06 37.23 18.61
C MET A 20 -0.59 37.73 19.92
N ASP A 21 -1.06 38.99 19.94
CA ASP A 21 -1.85 39.57 21.05
C ASP A 21 -3.27 38.98 21.07
N ALA A 22 -3.44 37.93 21.88
CA ALA A 22 -4.66 37.13 21.98
C ALA A 22 -5.92 37.94 22.36
N ALA A 23 -5.79 38.96 23.21
CA ALA A 23 -6.94 39.70 23.73
C ALA A 23 -7.66 40.53 22.65
N LYS A 24 -6.92 41.04 21.66
CA LYS A 24 -7.51 41.71 20.49
C LYS A 24 -8.09 40.73 19.46
N PHE A 25 -7.53 39.53 19.36
CA PHE A 25 -8.03 38.50 18.46
C PHE A 25 -9.40 37.97 18.93
N ASP A 26 -9.53 37.61 20.21
CA ASP A 26 -10.78 37.09 20.80
C ASP A 26 -11.95 38.10 20.73
N GLN A 27 -11.68 39.40 20.76
CA GLN A 27 -12.69 40.44 20.55
C GLN A 27 -13.14 40.50 19.08
N GLY A 28 -12.19 40.50 18.13
CA GLY A 28 -12.48 40.56 16.70
C GLY A 28 -13.27 39.36 16.15
N VAL A 29 -13.15 38.18 16.80
CA VAL A 29 -14.00 37.02 16.51
C VAL A 29 -15.45 37.26 16.96
N GLN A 30 -15.65 37.84 18.15
CA GLN A 30 -16.99 38.08 18.70
C GLN A 30 -17.76 39.16 17.94
N ASP A 31 -17.09 40.25 17.56
CA ASP A 31 -17.72 41.33 16.79
C ASP A 31 -18.21 40.85 15.41
N ALA A 32 -17.52 39.88 14.81
CA ALA A 32 -17.89 39.26 13.52
C ALA A 32 -19.08 38.29 13.62
N ILE A 33 -19.33 37.67 14.78
CA ILE A 33 -20.46 36.75 15.00
C ILE A 33 -21.77 37.53 15.10
N GLU A 34 -21.80 38.66 15.83
CA GLU A 34 -22.99 39.49 15.95
C GLU A 34 -23.36 40.17 14.62
N ASP A 35 -22.36 40.53 13.78
CA ASP A 35 -22.61 41.06 12.43
C ASP A 35 -23.19 39.99 11.46
N TYR A 36 -23.02 38.69 11.73
CA TYR A 36 -23.73 37.62 11.01
C TYR A 36 -25.18 37.46 11.47
N LYS A 37 -25.44 37.45 12.79
CA LYS A 37 -26.81 37.40 13.36
C LYS A 37 -27.72 38.54 12.89
N ALA A 38 -27.14 39.69 12.56
CA ALA A 38 -27.86 40.83 12.01
C ALA A 38 -28.31 40.64 10.53
N LYS A 39 -27.89 39.54 9.88
CA LYS A 39 -28.15 39.24 8.46
C LYS A 39 -28.92 37.92 8.26
N ASP A 40 -28.80 36.99 9.20
CA ASP A 40 -29.60 35.76 9.29
C ASP A 40 -30.00 35.53 10.75
N LEU A 41 -31.30 35.34 11.01
CA LEU A 41 -31.88 35.37 12.37
C LEU A 41 -31.77 34.05 13.12
N ASP A 42 -31.66 32.93 12.40
CA ASP A 42 -31.68 31.59 12.99
C ASP A 42 -30.26 31.07 13.33
N ALA A 43 -29.22 31.80 12.92
CA ALA A 43 -27.81 31.49 13.24
C ALA A 43 -27.45 31.91 14.67
N PHE A 44 -26.81 31.02 15.44
CA PHE A 44 -26.41 31.27 16.83
C PHE A 44 -27.56 31.74 17.76
N GLU A 45 -28.76 31.16 17.63
CA GLU A 45 -29.97 31.49 18.41
C GLU A 45 -29.72 31.48 19.94
N SER A 46 -28.86 30.58 20.44
CA SER A 46 -28.54 30.45 21.87
C SER A 46 -27.14 31.00 22.20
N PRO A 47 -27.00 31.89 23.20
CA PRO A 47 -25.73 32.51 23.55
C PRO A 47 -24.72 31.58 24.25
N THR A 48 -25.05 30.29 24.42
CA THR A 48 -24.22 29.30 25.13
C THR A 48 -24.23 27.90 24.51
N ARG A 49 -24.95 27.67 23.40
CA ARG A 49 -25.10 26.35 22.78
C ARG A 49 -25.20 26.45 21.26
N MET A 50 -24.50 25.54 20.57
CA MET A 50 -24.42 25.48 19.11
C MET A 50 -25.22 24.29 18.53
N VAL A 51 -25.69 24.43 17.30
CA VAL A 51 -26.23 23.35 16.43
C VAL A 51 -25.28 23.07 15.26
N ARG A 52 -25.44 21.95 14.54
CA ARG A 52 -24.48 21.43 13.52
C ARG A 52 -23.97 22.49 12.53
N ASN A 53 -24.82 23.44 12.14
CA ASN A 53 -24.50 24.53 11.23
C ASN A 53 -23.56 25.59 11.82
N ASP A 54 -23.72 25.98 13.10
CA ASP A 54 -22.93 27.04 13.75
C ASP A 54 -21.43 26.73 13.77
N TYR A 55 -21.07 25.45 13.87
CA TYR A 55 -19.68 24.96 13.89
C TYR A 55 -18.90 25.35 12.62
N GLY A 56 -19.56 25.27 11.46
CA GLY A 56 -18.96 25.71 10.19
C GLY A 56 -18.79 27.23 10.12
N ILE A 57 -19.75 28.01 10.64
CA ILE A 57 -19.69 29.48 10.66
C ILE A 57 -18.55 29.95 11.57
N LEU A 58 -18.43 29.33 12.75
CA LEU A 58 -17.39 29.63 13.72
C LEU A 58 -15.99 29.33 13.15
N LEU A 59 -15.78 28.14 12.57
CA LEU A 59 -14.49 27.80 11.97
C LEU A 59 -14.13 28.73 10.79
N HIS A 60 -15.09 29.01 9.90
CA HIS A 60 -14.89 29.93 8.77
C HIS A 60 -14.46 31.34 9.24
N THR A 61 -15.07 31.83 10.32
CA THR A 61 -14.76 33.13 10.93
C THR A 61 -13.35 33.15 11.52
N LEU A 62 -12.96 32.09 12.26
CA LEU A 62 -11.61 31.95 12.81
C LEU A 62 -10.53 31.91 11.73
N LEU A 63 -10.77 31.16 10.64
CA LEU A 63 -9.84 31.05 9.52
C LEU A 63 -9.61 32.36 8.80
N ARG A 64 -10.67 33.12 8.47
CA ARG A 64 -10.53 34.43 7.80
C ARG A 64 -9.71 35.43 8.61
N LEU A 65 -9.79 35.38 9.94
CA LEU A 65 -9.07 36.29 10.82
C LEU A 65 -7.60 35.87 11.03
N PHE A 66 -7.32 34.58 11.17
CA PHE A 66 -5.97 34.04 11.44
C PHE A 66 -5.16 33.77 10.15
N HIS A 67 -5.80 33.18 9.14
CA HIS A 67 -5.22 32.86 7.84
C HIS A 67 -5.96 33.61 6.73
N LYS A 68 -5.62 34.88 6.53
CA LYS A 68 -6.25 35.78 5.54
C LYS A 68 -6.22 35.28 4.08
N ASN A 69 -5.39 34.29 3.78
CA ASN A 69 -5.28 33.64 2.47
C ASN A 69 -6.00 32.27 2.41
N CYS A 70 -6.69 31.86 3.47
CA CYS A 70 -7.49 30.63 3.49
C CYS A 70 -8.82 30.88 2.76
N LEU A 71 -9.06 30.10 1.71
CA LEU A 71 -10.18 30.28 0.78
C LEU A 71 -11.36 29.32 1.04
N MET A 72 -11.33 28.58 2.16
CA MET A 72 -12.42 27.70 2.59
C MET A 72 -13.69 28.51 2.86
N ASP A 73 -14.79 28.17 2.18
CA ASP A 73 -16.11 28.77 2.45
C ASP A 73 -16.82 28.13 3.66
N TYR A 74 -18.05 28.56 3.92
CA TYR A 74 -18.86 28.09 5.05
C TYR A 74 -19.17 26.58 4.98
N ALA A 75 -19.61 26.06 3.82
CA ALA A 75 -19.92 24.64 3.66
C ALA A 75 -18.66 23.79 3.85
N THR A 76 -17.58 24.21 3.19
CA THR A 76 -16.23 23.66 3.29
C THR A 76 -15.75 23.62 4.76
N CYS A 77 -16.07 24.63 5.57
CA CYS A 77 -15.75 24.64 7.01
C CYS A 77 -16.66 23.72 7.84
N SER A 78 -17.96 23.64 7.53
CA SER A 78 -18.89 22.72 8.21
C SER A 78 -18.44 21.27 8.03
N ASP A 79 -18.07 20.92 6.79
CA ASP A 79 -17.47 19.63 6.45
C ASP A 79 -16.21 19.33 7.28
N TYR A 80 -15.30 20.30 7.44
CA TYR A 80 -14.06 20.05 8.17
C TYR A 80 -14.28 19.68 9.64
N VAL A 81 -15.20 20.38 10.29
CA VAL A 81 -15.41 20.24 11.74
C VAL A 81 -16.01 18.88 12.05
N VAL A 82 -16.98 18.42 11.26
CA VAL A 82 -17.59 17.12 11.49
C VAL A 82 -16.64 15.97 11.05
N LYS A 83 -15.63 16.22 10.19
CA LYS A 83 -14.58 15.23 9.85
C LYS A 83 -13.56 15.00 10.97
N ARG A 84 -13.52 15.88 11.97
CA ARG A 84 -12.44 15.92 12.98
C ARG A 84 -13.01 16.02 14.39
N LEU A 85 -13.28 14.84 14.96
CA LEU A 85 -13.96 14.70 16.25
C LEU A 85 -13.26 15.43 17.43
N PRO A 86 -11.92 15.42 17.56
CA PRO A 86 -11.25 16.27 18.56
C PRO A 86 -11.45 17.77 18.33
N LEU A 87 -11.30 18.26 17.09
CA LEU A 87 -11.57 19.67 16.75
C LEU A 87 -13.03 20.08 17.03
N TYR A 88 -14.00 19.22 16.71
CA TYR A 88 -15.42 19.40 16.98
C TYR A 88 -15.69 19.70 18.46
N GLN A 89 -15.06 18.92 19.35
CA GLN A 89 -15.19 19.08 20.80
C GLN A 89 -14.61 20.43 21.27
N SER A 90 -13.39 20.77 20.84
CA SER A 90 -12.71 21.99 21.29
C SER A 90 -13.39 23.28 20.80
N LEU A 91 -14.00 23.29 19.62
CA LEU A 91 -14.74 24.46 19.11
C LEU A 91 -15.96 24.81 19.99
N TYR A 92 -16.66 23.81 20.52
CA TYR A 92 -17.80 24.00 21.41
C TYR A 92 -17.40 24.66 22.74
N ASP A 93 -16.35 24.14 23.38
CA ASP A 93 -15.86 24.65 24.65
C ASP A 93 -15.30 26.09 24.53
N ALA A 94 -14.68 26.43 23.40
CA ALA A 94 -14.20 27.78 23.10
C ALA A 94 -15.33 28.81 22.98
N TYR A 95 -16.41 28.44 22.28
CA TYR A 95 -17.60 29.29 22.10
C TYR A 95 -18.30 29.58 23.43
N SER A 96 -18.61 28.52 24.20
CA SER A 96 -19.29 28.65 25.50
C SER A 96 -18.52 29.49 26.52
N ASN A 97 -17.19 29.59 26.40
CA ASN A 97 -16.33 30.38 27.28
C ASN A 97 -15.84 31.72 26.68
N ARG A 98 -16.25 32.06 25.44
CA ARG A 98 -15.87 33.28 24.70
C ARG A 98 -14.35 33.53 24.63
N LYS A 99 -13.56 32.47 24.42
CA LYS A 99 -12.09 32.52 24.30
C LYS A 99 -11.62 31.59 23.19
N PHE A 100 -11.01 32.12 22.14
CA PHE A 100 -10.76 31.40 20.89
C PHE A 100 -9.26 31.27 20.56
N ALA A 101 -8.42 32.17 21.07
CA ALA A 101 -6.98 32.20 20.81
C ALA A 101 -6.25 30.87 21.13
N HIS A 102 -6.75 30.08 22.09
CA HIS A 102 -6.17 28.77 22.43
C HIS A 102 -6.41 27.71 21.35
N LEU A 103 -7.37 27.89 20.44
CA LEU A 103 -7.59 27.00 19.29
C LEU A 103 -6.47 27.13 18.26
N MET A 104 -5.74 28.25 18.21
CA MET A 104 -4.72 28.52 17.19
C MET A 104 -3.54 27.52 17.23
N SER A 105 -3.37 26.79 18.33
CA SER A 105 -2.37 25.72 18.50
C SER A 105 -2.98 24.31 18.58
N HIS A 106 -4.29 24.16 18.33
CA HIS A 106 -4.95 22.86 18.34
C HIS A 106 -4.49 22.00 17.15
N SER A 107 -4.05 20.76 17.42
CA SER A 107 -3.35 19.88 16.46
C SER A 107 -4.15 19.45 15.23
N GLU A 108 -5.44 19.78 15.19
CA GLU A 108 -6.36 19.47 14.10
C GLU A 108 -6.94 20.70 13.41
N MET A 109 -6.55 21.94 13.78
CA MET A 109 -7.01 23.13 13.05
C MET A 109 -6.61 23.06 11.58
N PRO A 110 -7.44 23.60 10.65
CA PRO A 110 -7.02 23.76 9.28
C PRO A 110 -5.84 24.73 9.22
N SER A 111 -4.71 24.23 8.74
CA SER A 111 -3.79 25.08 7.98
C SER A 111 -4.54 25.65 6.77
N ALA A 112 -4.02 26.72 6.15
CA ALA A 112 -4.73 27.50 5.14
C ALA A 112 -5.24 26.74 3.88
N ASN A 113 -4.99 25.42 3.77
CA ASN A 113 -5.06 24.61 2.54
C ASN A 113 -6.04 23.40 2.58
N GLN A 114 -6.91 23.19 3.60
CA GLN A 114 -7.76 21.98 3.64
C GLN A 114 -9.18 22.14 4.23
N ALA A 115 -10.20 21.80 3.44
CA ALA A 115 -11.35 21.00 3.90
C ALA A 115 -12.24 20.48 2.74
N GLY A 116 -13.27 19.68 3.09
CA GLY A 116 -14.39 19.28 2.23
C GLY A 116 -15.09 17.98 2.68
N SER A 117 -16.38 17.87 2.33
CA SER A 117 -17.38 16.77 2.43
C SER A 117 -17.95 16.31 3.80
N HIS A 118 -19.27 16.45 3.99
CA HIS A 118 -20.16 15.78 4.97
C HIS A 118 -21.63 15.76 4.47
N ILE A 119 -22.65 15.07 5.02
CA ILE A 119 -22.95 13.78 5.74
C ILE A 119 -24.51 13.87 5.97
N ASP A 120 -25.45 12.96 5.62
CA ASP A 120 -25.46 11.48 5.44
C ASP A 120 -26.78 10.90 4.79
N HIS A 121 -27.10 9.74 4.14
CA HIS A 121 -26.62 8.42 3.58
C HIS A 121 -27.90 7.91 2.77
N GLU A 122 -27.89 7.11 1.68
CA GLU A 122 -28.84 5.96 1.55
C GLU A 122 -29.73 5.72 0.16
N LEU A 123 -31.06 5.29 0.06
CA LEU A 123 -31.87 4.64 -1.11
C LEU A 123 -32.43 5.31 -2.40
N SER A 124 -32.58 4.46 -3.47
CA SER A 124 -33.42 4.54 -4.70
C SER A 124 -33.46 3.27 -5.67
N PRO A 125 -34.59 2.60 -5.98
CA PRO A 125 -34.52 1.37 -6.77
C PRO A 125 -34.69 1.59 -8.30
N ILE A 126 -33.61 1.41 -9.11
CA ILE A 126 -33.43 1.98 -10.47
C ILE A 126 -33.55 1.03 -11.72
N GLU A 127 -34.73 0.92 -12.35
CA GLU A 127 -34.78 0.39 -13.74
C GLU A 127 -34.21 1.41 -14.78
N SER A 128 -32.88 1.45 -14.86
CA SER A 128 -31.99 2.28 -15.69
C SER A 128 -32.14 2.16 -17.23
N GLN A 129 -31.77 3.19 -17.97
CA GLN A 129 -31.61 3.16 -19.44
C GLN A 129 -32.89 3.12 -20.29
N LYS A 130 -33.67 4.19 -20.16
CA LYS A 130 -33.49 5.26 -21.17
C LYS A 130 -32.38 6.21 -20.66
N SER A 131 -31.53 6.89 -21.42
CA SER A 131 -31.69 7.49 -22.75
C SER A 131 -32.92 8.42 -22.84
N SER A 132 -33.21 9.16 -21.75
CA SER A 132 -34.51 9.77 -21.34
C SER A 132 -35.29 8.94 -20.30
N MET A 133 -34.69 8.68 -19.13
CA MET A 133 -35.38 8.01 -18.00
C MET A 133 -36.39 8.95 -17.35
N ASP A 134 -37.48 8.39 -16.80
CA ASP A 134 -38.56 9.14 -16.18
C ASP A 134 -38.32 9.28 -14.67
N ALA A 135 -37.54 10.29 -14.29
CA ALA A 135 -37.11 10.57 -12.90
C ALA A 135 -38.28 10.51 -11.90
N VAL A 136 -39.39 11.17 -12.21
CA VAL A 136 -40.57 11.27 -11.33
C VAL A 136 -41.17 9.91 -11.00
N ARG A 137 -41.19 8.98 -11.97
CA ARG A 137 -41.66 7.60 -11.73
C ARG A 137 -40.73 6.86 -10.75
N PHE A 138 -39.43 7.08 -10.91
CA PHE A 138 -38.40 6.43 -10.14
C PHE A 138 -38.38 6.94 -8.69
N ASP A 139 -38.38 8.26 -8.48
CA ASP A 139 -38.53 8.92 -7.17
C ASP A 139 -39.76 8.37 -6.43
N GLN A 140 -40.87 8.22 -7.15
CA GLN A 140 -42.10 7.66 -6.59
C GLN A 140 -41.99 6.18 -6.19
N GLN A 141 -41.13 5.39 -6.84
CA GLN A 141 -40.83 4.01 -6.43
C GLN A 141 -39.96 3.98 -5.16
N VAL A 142 -39.00 4.91 -5.02
CA VAL A 142 -38.22 5.09 -3.77
C VAL A 142 -39.13 5.38 -2.58
N LEU A 143 -39.99 6.38 -2.73
CA LEU A 143 -40.90 6.85 -1.69
C LEU A 143 -41.92 5.79 -1.25
N ASN A 144 -42.20 4.79 -2.08
CA ASN A 144 -43.05 3.67 -1.70
C ASN A 144 -42.26 2.58 -0.96
N ALA A 145 -41.05 2.26 -1.40
CA ALA A 145 -40.14 1.35 -0.68
C ALA A 145 -39.82 1.86 0.74
N ILE A 146 -39.60 3.16 0.93
CA ILE A 146 -39.45 3.80 2.26
C ILE A 146 -40.65 3.49 3.17
N LYS A 147 -41.88 3.67 2.64
CA LYS A 147 -43.12 3.49 3.42
C LYS A 147 -43.35 2.03 3.79
N GLU A 148 -43.08 1.10 2.87
CA GLU A 148 -43.17 -0.33 3.14
C GLU A 148 -42.11 -0.79 4.17
N TYR A 149 -40.87 -0.31 4.05
CA TYR A 149 -39.82 -0.61 5.03
C TYR A 149 -40.17 -0.07 6.42
N LYS A 150 -40.65 1.19 6.50
CA LYS A 150 -41.11 1.84 7.75
C LYS A 150 -42.32 1.14 8.38
N ALA A 151 -43.18 0.50 7.58
CA ALA A 151 -44.30 -0.30 8.07
C ALA A 151 -43.85 -1.66 8.65
N ALA A 152 -42.76 -2.24 8.13
CA ALA A 152 -42.16 -3.47 8.66
C ALA A 152 -41.26 -3.23 9.88
N HIS A 153 -40.53 -2.09 9.91
CA HIS A 153 -39.51 -1.78 10.91
C HIS A 153 -39.86 -0.50 11.67
N ALA A 154 -40.65 -0.67 12.74
CA ALA A 154 -41.08 0.43 13.59
C ALA A 154 -39.88 1.11 14.27
N GLY A 155 -39.68 2.39 14.00
CA GLY A 155 -38.57 3.20 14.53
C GLY A 155 -37.63 3.74 13.47
N THR A 156 -37.82 3.43 12.17
CA THR A 156 -37.01 3.98 11.08
C THR A 156 -37.72 5.10 10.32
N PHE A 157 -36.93 5.94 9.64
CA PHE A 157 -37.34 7.16 8.91
C PHE A 157 -38.23 8.06 9.74
N VAL A 158 -37.85 8.28 11.00
CA VAL A 158 -38.75 8.86 12.02
C VAL A 158 -39.19 10.26 11.64
N PHE A 159 -38.26 11.05 11.13
CA PHE A 159 -38.46 12.44 10.68
C PHE A 159 -38.71 12.50 9.16
N SER A 160 -39.47 13.51 8.74
CA SER A 160 -39.79 13.78 7.32
C SER A 160 -38.93 14.90 6.72
N ASP A 161 -38.13 15.54 7.56
CA ASP A 161 -37.37 16.77 7.34
C ASP A 161 -35.87 16.60 7.64
N ARG A 162 -35.42 15.35 7.78
CA ARG A 162 -34.03 14.90 7.94
C ARG A 162 -33.99 13.38 8.08
N LEU A 163 -32.82 12.78 7.91
CA LEU A 163 -32.54 11.41 8.33
C LEU A 163 -31.82 11.39 9.70
N VAL A 164 -31.60 10.18 10.26
CA VAL A 164 -30.91 9.92 11.54
C VAL A 164 -29.82 8.86 11.31
N LEU A 165 -28.75 8.83 12.13
CA LEU A 165 -27.53 8.04 11.88
C LEU A 165 -27.72 6.52 11.61
N ASP A 166 -28.87 5.95 11.97
CA ASP A 166 -29.24 4.55 11.70
C ASP A 166 -30.38 4.40 10.65
N ASP A 167 -31.21 5.43 10.47
CA ASP A 167 -32.12 5.54 9.32
C ASP A 167 -31.30 5.56 8.05
N HIS A 168 -30.24 6.37 8.03
CA HIS A 168 -29.43 6.52 6.85
C HIS A 168 -28.78 5.18 6.37
N PRO A 169 -28.03 4.40 7.16
CA PRO A 169 -27.38 3.15 6.72
C PRO A 169 -28.30 1.98 6.30
N ILE A 170 -29.62 2.09 6.46
CA ILE A 170 -30.59 1.18 5.82
C ILE A 170 -30.71 1.46 4.31
N LEU A 171 -30.37 2.69 3.94
CA LEU A 171 -30.91 3.42 2.82
C LEU A 171 -30.54 2.71 1.45
N LEU A 172 -29.30 2.93 0.90
CA LEU A 172 -28.73 2.70 -0.46
C LEU A 172 -28.41 1.27 -0.80
N HIS A 173 -28.49 0.41 0.20
CA HIS A 173 -28.89 -0.94 -0.10
C HIS A 173 -30.06 -0.98 -1.11
N ILE A 174 -31.11 -0.16 -0.92
CA ILE A 174 -32.18 0.01 -1.93
C ILE A 174 -31.82 0.97 -3.11
N ASN A 175 -30.83 1.87 -3.01
CA ASN A 175 -30.26 2.67 -4.16
C ASN A 175 -29.58 1.81 -5.20
N ILE A 176 -29.31 0.56 -4.84
CA ILE A 176 -28.67 -0.42 -5.70
C ILE A 176 -29.65 -1.58 -6.00
N LEU A 177 -30.69 -1.83 -5.20
CA LEU A 177 -31.50 -3.07 -5.31
C LEU A 177 -32.47 -3.18 -6.51
N LEU A 178 -33.16 -2.12 -6.97
CA LEU A 178 -33.63 -2.16 -8.38
C LEU A 178 -32.64 -1.48 -9.35
N GLU A 179 -31.50 -0.85 -8.96
CA GLU A 179 -30.49 -0.45 -9.99
C GLU A 179 -30.07 -1.66 -10.81
N THR A 180 -29.83 -2.71 -10.05
CA THR A 180 -29.43 -4.02 -10.51
C THR A 180 -30.50 -4.77 -11.31
N PHE A 181 -31.70 -4.19 -11.47
CA PHE A 181 -32.79 -4.68 -12.29
C PHE A 181 -32.69 -4.24 -13.77
N HIS A 182 -31.95 -3.19 -14.09
CA HIS A 182 -31.56 -2.87 -15.49
C HIS A 182 -30.03 -2.73 -15.71
N LYS A 183 -29.18 -2.54 -14.69
CA LYS A 183 -27.71 -2.49 -14.86
C LYS A 183 -26.91 -3.23 -13.78
N LYS A 184 -25.90 -4.00 -14.20
CA LYS A 184 -25.11 -4.91 -13.33
C LYS A 184 -24.18 -4.20 -12.32
N CYS A 185 -24.72 -3.69 -11.21
CA CYS A 185 -23.99 -3.53 -9.95
C CYS A 185 -24.27 -4.72 -9.00
N ARG A 186 -23.60 -4.85 -7.85
CA ARG A 186 -23.92 -5.78 -6.73
C ARG A 186 -23.25 -5.34 -5.42
N MET A 187 -24.01 -4.69 -4.52
CA MET A 187 -23.61 -4.45 -3.13
C MET A 187 -24.70 -4.94 -2.16
N ASP A 188 -24.30 -5.38 -0.97
CA ASP A 188 -25.19 -5.75 0.13
C ASP A 188 -25.17 -4.69 1.25
N HIS A 189 -26.16 -4.71 2.15
CA HIS A 189 -26.29 -3.73 3.23
C HIS A 189 -25.01 -3.59 4.11
N PRO A 190 -24.30 -4.67 4.49
CA PRO A 190 -22.98 -4.55 5.14
C PRO A 190 -21.90 -3.87 4.28
N ALA A 191 -21.88 -4.12 2.97
CA ALA A 191 -20.99 -3.42 2.05
C ALA A 191 -21.39 -1.95 1.85
N CYS A 192 -22.69 -1.62 1.88
CA CYS A 192 -23.20 -0.24 1.86
C CYS A 192 -22.76 0.53 3.11
N ILE A 193 -23.01 -0.01 4.31
CA ILE A 193 -22.49 0.52 5.59
C ILE A 193 -20.97 0.71 5.53
N SER A 194 -20.23 -0.30 5.04
CA SER A 194 -18.77 -0.19 4.92
C SER A 194 -18.30 0.76 3.82
N TYR A 195 -19.10 0.99 2.77
CA TYR A 195 -18.80 1.93 1.70
C TYR A 195 -18.99 3.35 2.20
N SER A 196 -20.18 3.68 2.71
CA SER A 196 -20.47 4.98 3.30
C SER A 196 -19.45 5.34 4.37
N LEU A 197 -19.14 4.47 5.34
CA LEU A 197 -18.14 4.75 6.40
C LEU A 197 -16.71 5.02 5.86
N LYS A 198 -16.46 4.84 4.56
CA LYS A 198 -15.26 5.33 3.84
C LYS A 198 -15.58 6.58 3.00
N HIS A 199 -16.73 6.59 2.34
CA HIS A 199 -17.25 7.67 1.50
C HIS A 199 -18.12 8.65 2.29
N LEU A 200 -17.48 9.30 3.27
CA LEU A 200 -18.04 10.46 3.98
C LEU A 200 -18.42 11.67 3.10
N PRO A 201 -18.11 11.75 1.78
CA PRO A 201 -18.77 12.69 0.87
C PRO A 201 -20.18 12.24 0.45
N LEU A 202 -20.30 11.03 -0.13
CA LEU A 202 -21.54 10.44 -0.69
C LEU A 202 -22.73 10.75 0.22
N PHE A 203 -22.66 10.17 1.41
CA PHE A 203 -23.14 10.69 2.69
C PHE A 203 -24.02 11.97 2.54
N GLY A 204 -23.47 13.18 2.38
CA GLY A 204 -24.23 14.45 2.37
C GLY A 204 -25.10 14.78 1.16
N CYS A 205 -24.98 14.02 0.07
CA CYS A 205 -25.88 14.14 -1.08
C CYS A 205 -27.19 13.38 -0.85
N LEU A 206 -27.22 12.40 0.06
CA LEU A 206 -28.38 11.54 0.27
C LEU A 206 -29.34 12.09 1.34
N ASP A 207 -28.84 12.79 2.36
CA ASP A 207 -29.64 13.65 3.24
C ASP A 207 -30.43 14.67 2.39
N ARG A 208 -29.75 15.25 1.39
CA ARG A 208 -30.30 16.25 0.46
C ARG A 208 -31.40 15.67 -0.43
N VAL A 209 -31.17 14.56 -1.14
CA VAL A 209 -32.22 14.01 -2.01
C VAL A 209 -33.36 13.30 -1.25
N TYR A 210 -33.17 12.91 0.01
CA TYR A 210 -34.28 12.47 0.86
C TYR A 210 -35.17 13.65 1.29
N LEU A 211 -34.55 14.81 1.59
CA LEU A 211 -35.24 16.07 1.85
C LEU A 211 -36.02 16.58 0.63
N ASP A 212 -35.33 16.73 -0.51
CA ASP A 212 -35.88 17.25 -1.77
C ASP A 212 -36.75 16.22 -2.51
N GLN A 213 -36.66 14.94 -2.12
CA GLN A 213 -37.31 13.76 -2.71
C GLN A 213 -36.93 13.47 -4.17
N THR A 214 -35.82 14.04 -4.65
CA THR A 214 -35.26 13.88 -6.00
C THR A 214 -34.15 12.83 -6.05
N PHE A 215 -34.47 11.61 -5.63
CA PHE A 215 -33.54 10.48 -5.63
C PHE A 215 -32.93 10.18 -7.03
N ALA A 216 -33.62 10.59 -8.11
CA ALA A 216 -33.14 10.67 -9.49
C ALA A 216 -31.81 11.40 -9.68
N ASP A 217 -31.46 12.35 -8.82
CA ASP A 217 -30.22 13.13 -8.97
C ASP A 217 -28.98 12.29 -8.64
N LEU A 218 -29.12 11.33 -7.72
CA LEU A 218 -28.06 10.38 -7.35
C LEU A 218 -27.59 9.50 -8.51
N MET A 219 -28.44 9.30 -9.53
CA MET A 219 -28.06 8.66 -10.79
C MET A 219 -26.82 9.28 -11.46
N THR A 220 -26.53 10.52 -11.11
CA THR A 220 -25.47 11.35 -11.69
C THR A 220 -24.47 11.87 -10.65
N ASP A 221 -24.60 11.48 -9.39
CA ASP A 221 -23.67 11.86 -8.33
C ASP A 221 -22.35 11.08 -8.48
N SER A 222 -21.22 11.77 -8.34
CA SER A 222 -19.88 11.20 -8.52
C SER A 222 -19.44 10.28 -7.37
N GLU A 223 -20.10 10.36 -6.22
CA GLU A 223 -19.79 9.59 -5.02
C GLU A 223 -20.72 8.37 -4.86
N MET A 224 -21.72 8.22 -5.74
CA MET A 224 -22.53 7.01 -5.80
C MET A 224 -21.70 5.84 -6.37
N PRO A 225 -21.81 4.62 -5.80
CA PRO A 225 -20.98 3.49 -6.19
C PRO A 225 -21.36 2.99 -7.59
N SER A 226 -20.67 3.53 -8.60
CA SER A 226 -20.85 3.13 -10.00
C SER A 226 -20.71 1.62 -10.19
N SER A 227 -21.24 1.10 -11.31
CA SER A 227 -21.06 -0.31 -11.69
C SER A 227 -19.60 -0.74 -11.85
N ASN A 228 -18.65 0.20 -11.82
CA ASN A 228 -17.21 -0.01 -11.90
C ASN A 228 -16.46 0.41 -10.60
N GLU A 229 -17.13 0.66 -9.48
CA GLU A 229 -16.48 0.97 -8.18
C GLU A 229 -15.90 -0.28 -7.45
N VAL A 230 -15.63 -1.34 -8.22
CA VAL A 230 -14.39 -2.11 -8.06
C VAL A 230 -13.53 -1.82 -9.29
N CYS A 231 -12.77 -0.71 -9.22
CA CYS A 231 -12.14 -0.11 -10.41
C CYS A 231 -11.13 -1.05 -11.10
N SER A 232 -11.15 -1.04 -12.44
CA SER A 232 -10.67 -2.12 -13.32
C SER A 232 -9.14 -2.27 -13.47
N HIS A 233 -8.37 -1.53 -12.67
CA HIS A 233 -6.91 -1.62 -12.57
C HIS A 233 -6.50 -2.30 -11.27
N CYS A 234 -6.66 -3.62 -11.18
CA CYS A 234 -6.38 -4.41 -9.99
C CYS A 234 -5.10 -5.28 -10.14
N PRO A 235 -3.92 -4.85 -9.67
CA PRO A 235 -2.68 -5.63 -9.73
C PRO A 235 -2.78 -7.00 -9.03
N HIS A 236 -3.65 -7.16 -8.04
CA HIS A 236 -3.94 -8.45 -7.40
C HIS A 236 -4.64 -9.42 -8.35
N THR A 237 -5.60 -8.95 -9.15
CA THR A 237 -6.27 -9.77 -10.17
C THR A 237 -5.29 -10.13 -11.30
N VAL A 238 -4.49 -9.16 -11.76
CA VAL A 238 -3.40 -9.39 -12.73
C VAL A 238 -2.40 -10.44 -12.22
N PHE A 239 -2.04 -10.39 -10.94
CA PHE A 239 -1.13 -11.35 -10.32
C PHE A 239 -1.78 -12.73 -10.07
N LYS A 240 -3.10 -12.83 -9.92
CA LYS A 240 -3.82 -14.09 -9.75
C LYS A 240 -4.26 -14.77 -11.05
N GLY A 241 -4.16 -14.10 -12.20
CA GLY A 241 -4.39 -14.70 -13.51
C GLY A 241 -3.45 -15.88 -13.80
N SER A 242 -3.77 -16.71 -14.80
CA SER A 242 -2.97 -17.88 -15.18
C SER A 242 -1.49 -17.56 -15.42
N TYR A 243 -0.59 -18.39 -14.89
CA TYR A 243 0.84 -18.27 -15.16
C TYR A 243 1.19 -18.93 -16.49
N HIS A 244 1.89 -18.19 -17.35
CA HIS A 244 2.23 -18.61 -18.72
C HIS A 244 3.74 -18.45 -18.97
N SER A 245 4.57 -19.16 -18.20
CA SER A 245 6.04 -19.16 -18.40
C SER A 245 6.68 -20.34 -17.66
N ASP A 246 7.76 -20.90 -18.21
CA ASP A 246 8.61 -21.86 -17.50
C ASP A 246 9.67 -21.20 -16.59
N THR A 247 9.69 -19.86 -16.50
CA THR A 247 10.72 -19.12 -15.74
C THR A 247 10.83 -19.51 -14.26
N ALA A 248 9.73 -19.86 -13.58
CA ALA A 248 9.77 -20.39 -12.22
C ALA A 248 10.49 -21.75 -12.14
N THR A 249 10.27 -22.63 -13.12
CA THR A 249 10.95 -23.93 -13.23
C THR A 249 12.43 -23.73 -13.54
N LEU A 250 12.76 -22.92 -14.53
CA LEU A 250 14.13 -22.60 -14.94
C LEU A 250 14.94 -21.93 -13.81
N LEU A 251 14.31 -21.08 -13.00
CA LEU A 251 14.90 -20.53 -11.78
C LEU A 251 15.22 -21.65 -10.78
N ILE A 252 14.26 -22.50 -10.44
CA ILE A 252 14.47 -23.63 -9.52
C ILE A 252 15.60 -24.52 -10.02
N GLU A 253 15.61 -24.87 -11.30
CA GLU A 253 16.63 -25.74 -11.89
C GLU A 253 18.01 -25.09 -11.87
N THR A 254 18.15 -23.85 -12.31
CA THR A 254 19.46 -23.16 -12.34
C THR A 254 20.03 -22.91 -10.94
N LEU A 255 19.19 -22.55 -9.95
CA LEU A 255 19.64 -22.42 -8.55
C LEU A 255 20.00 -23.77 -7.92
N ASN A 256 19.41 -24.88 -8.40
CA ASN A 256 19.85 -26.24 -8.07
C ASN A 256 21.16 -26.62 -8.79
N GLU A 257 21.38 -26.13 -10.01
CA GLU A 257 22.58 -26.41 -10.82
C GLU A 257 23.81 -25.69 -10.29
N GLU A 258 23.74 -24.40 -9.94
CA GLU A 258 24.84 -23.68 -9.28
C GLU A 258 25.26 -24.39 -7.97
N ARG A 259 24.27 -24.88 -7.18
CA ARG A 259 24.56 -25.69 -5.99
C ARG A 259 25.25 -27.02 -6.29
N LYS A 260 24.74 -27.81 -7.24
CA LYS A 260 25.39 -29.06 -7.68
C LYS A 260 26.79 -28.78 -8.23
N GLY A 261 26.97 -27.69 -8.98
CA GLY A 261 28.24 -27.26 -9.57
C GLY A 261 29.29 -26.88 -8.54
N TYR A 262 28.87 -26.23 -7.44
CA TYR A 262 29.73 -25.95 -6.29
C TYR A 262 30.25 -27.24 -5.64
N PHE A 263 29.35 -28.14 -5.22
CA PHE A 263 29.74 -29.38 -4.54
C PHE A 263 30.48 -30.41 -5.43
N LYS A 264 30.39 -30.29 -6.76
CA LYS A 264 31.14 -31.14 -7.72
C LYS A 264 32.59 -30.71 -7.94
N LYS A 265 32.97 -29.46 -7.64
CA LYS A 265 34.31 -28.93 -7.91
C LYS A 265 35.24 -29.12 -6.70
N LYS A 266 36.52 -29.43 -6.95
CA LYS A 266 37.58 -29.26 -5.95
C LYS A 266 37.89 -27.77 -5.81
N ILE A 267 37.07 -27.09 -5.02
CA ILE A 267 37.12 -25.65 -4.79
C ILE A 267 38.40 -25.28 -4.03
N THR A 268 39.21 -24.40 -4.62
CA THR A 268 40.30 -23.70 -3.93
C THR A 268 39.73 -22.62 -3.01
N LYS A 269 40.52 -22.08 -2.09
CA LYS A 269 40.06 -21.05 -1.14
C LYS A 269 39.48 -19.83 -1.88
N ASP A 270 40.13 -19.46 -2.98
CA ASP A 270 39.82 -18.36 -3.90
C ASP A 270 38.72 -18.70 -4.93
N GLN A 271 37.99 -19.80 -4.70
CA GLN A 271 36.77 -20.19 -5.40
C GLN A 271 35.62 -20.49 -4.43
N SER A 272 35.81 -20.23 -3.13
CA SER A 272 34.75 -20.40 -2.12
C SER A 272 33.59 -19.46 -2.42
N LEU A 273 32.35 -19.91 -2.17
CA LEU A 273 31.16 -19.08 -2.37
C LEU A 273 30.97 -18.23 -1.11
N PHE A 274 30.70 -16.93 -1.28
CA PHE A 274 30.45 -16.01 -0.17
C PHE A 274 29.17 -16.40 0.59
N ASN A 275 28.04 -16.50 -0.12
CA ASN A 275 26.78 -16.98 0.43
C ASN A 275 25.88 -17.54 -0.71
N TRP A 276 24.80 -18.25 -0.35
CA TRP A 276 23.78 -18.69 -1.30
C TRP A 276 22.76 -17.57 -1.57
N SER A 277 23.18 -16.48 -2.21
CA SER A 277 22.25 -15.44 -2.65
C SER A 277 22.37 -15.08 -4.13
N ILE A 278 21.25 -14.62 -4.71
CA ILE A 278 21.15 -14.06 -6.07
C ILE A 278 20.28 -12.81 -6.03
N ALA A 279 20.63 -11.82 -6.86
CA ALA A 279 19.76 -10.67 -7.12
C ALA A 279 19.06 -10.82 -8.48
N VAL A 280 17.76 -10.54 -8.54
CA VAL A 280 16.97 -10.47 -9.78
C VAL A 280 16.59 -9.00 -10.00
N ILE A 281 17.26 -8.38 -10.97
CA ILE A 281 17.29 -6.93 -11.18
C ILE A 281 16.63 -6.63 -12.52
N GLN A 282 15.38 -6.15 -12.48
CA GLN A 282 14.63 -5.75 -13.68
C GLN A 282 13.53 -4.78 -13.30
N SER A 283 13.04 -3.98 -14.25
CA SER A 283 11.99 -2.98 -14.01
C SER A 283 10.64 -3.61 -13.61
N SER A 284 9.66 -2.77 -13.25
CA SER A 284 8.33 -3.23 -12.81
C SER A 284 7.53 -3.87 -13.96
N GLY A 285 6.67 -4.84 -13.64
CA GLY A 285 5.85 -5.55 -14.63
C GLY A 285 6.51 -6.73 -15.35
N MET A 286 7.81 -7.00 -15.14
CA MET A 286 8.52 -8.15 -15.72
C MET A 286 8.22 -9.51 -15.06
N GLY A 287 7.17 -9.61 -14.24
CA GLY A 287 6.80 -10.86 -13.58
C GLY A 287 7.75 -11.36 -12.46
N LYS A 288 8.84 -10.65 -12.11
CA LYS A 288 9.81 -11.05 -11.05
C LYS A 288 9.15 -11.69 -9.82
N SER A 289 8.24 -10.97 -9.18
CA SER A 289 7.55 -11.39 -7.95
C SER A 289 6.63 -12.59 -8.17
N ARG A 290 6.01 -12.68 -9.37
CA ARG A 290 5.16 -13.83 -9.76
C ARG A 290 5.98 -15.08 -10.02
N MET A 291 7.15 -14.96 -10.67
CA MET A 291 8.08 -16.07 -10.90
C MET A 291 8.48 -16.75 -9.57
N VAL A 292 8.69 -15.98 -8.49
CA VAL A 292 9.06 -16.55 -7.19
C VAL A 292 7.86 -17.03 -6.37
N ASP A 293 6.68 -16.40 -6.47
CA ASP A 293 5.43 -16.94 -5.89
C ASP A 293 5.04 -18.29 -6.54
N GLU A 294 5.27 -18.44 -7.85
CA GLU A 294 5.08 -19.70 -8.56
C GLU A 294 6.17 -20.73 -8.22
N ALA A 295 7.42 -20.29 -8.00
CA ALA A 295 8.46 -21.18 -7.47
C ALA A 295 8.13 -21.70 -6.06
N ALA A 296 7.42 -20.90 -5.24
CA ALA A 296 6.94 -21.31 -3.92
C ALA A 296 5.91 -22.46 -3.96
N ASN A 297 5.27 -22.72 -5.11
CA ASN A 297 4.42 -23.91 -5.29
C ASN A 297 5.20 -25.24 -5.36
N THR A 298 6.53 -25.16 -5.51
CA THR A 298 7.42 -26.32 -5.77
C THR A 298 8.61 -26.41 -4.80
N VAL A 299 9.12 -25.28 -4.27
CA VAL A 299 10.14 -25.24 -3.20
C VAL A 299 9.57 -24.52 -1.97
N PHE A 300 9.81 -25.07 -0.76
CA PHE A 300 9.38 -24.43 0.49
C PHE A 300 9.97 -23.02 0.59
N THR A 301 9.12 -22.01 0.75
CA THR A 301 9.54 -20.60 0.57
C THR A 301 9.05 -19.71 1.71
N LEU A 302 9.90 -18.77 2.11
CA LEU A 302 9.58 -17.70 3.06
C LEU A 302 9.51 -16.36 2.30
N PRO A 303 8.30 -15.85 2.00
CA PRO A 303 8.08 -14.67 1.17
C PRO A 303 8.13 -13.37 2.01
N ILE A 304 9.22 -12.60 1.91
CA ILE A 304 9.34 -11.27 2.54
C ILE A 304 9.20 -10.19 1.47
N ASN A 305 8.43 -9.15 1.74
CA ASN A 305 8.29 -7.99 0.88
C ASN A 305 8.62 -6.69 1.65
N LEU A 306 9.68 -6.00 1.21
CA LEU A 306 10.20 -4.77 1.80
C LEU A 306 9.73 -3.50 1.08
N CYS A 307 8.75 -3.61 0.17
CA CYS A 307 8.21 -2.47 -0.57
C CYS A 307 7.63 -1.40 0.36
N GLU A 308 7.80 -0.12 -0.01
CA GLU A 308 7.27 1.01 0.75
C GLU A 308 5.77 1.20 0.53
N ASP A 309 5.05 1.64 1.56
CA ASP A 309 3.64 2.03 1.44
C ASP A 309 3.51 3.20 0.45
N SER A 310 2.47 3.19 -0.37
CA SER A 310 2.28 4.20 -1.40
C SER A 310 1.68 5.49 -0.82
N SER A 311 2.50 6.52 -0.67
CA SER A 311 2.07 7.87 -0.26
C SER A 311 0.96 8.45 -1.14
N ASN A 312 0.88 8.02 -2.40
CA ASN A 312 0.00 8.58 -3.43
C ASN A 312 -1.18 7.65 -3.80
N GLY A 313 -1.51 6.66 -2.96
CA GLY A 313 -2.64 5.74 -3.20
C GLY A 313 -2.41 4.66 -4.27
N GLU A 314 -1.24 4.62 -4.94
CA GLU A 314 -0.90 3.56 -5.90
C GLU A 314 -0.96 2.16 -5.26
N ILE A 315 -1.85 1.28 -5.71
CA ILE A 315 -1.85 -0.11 -5.26
C ILE A 315 -0.60 -0.82 -5.82
N LYS A 316 0.33 -1.19 -4.93
CA LYS A 316 1.48 -2.06 -5.22
C LYS A 316 1.13 -3.50 -4.84
N TYR A 317 1.58 -4.47 -5.63
CA TYR A 317 1.31 -5.89 -5.39
C TYR A 317 2.53 -6.76 -5.75
N PRO A 318 2.92 -7.76 -4.92
CA PRO A 318 2.30 -8.17 -3.64
C PRO A 318 2.34 -7.05 -2.56
N PRO A 319 1.49 -7.11 -1.52
CA PRO A 319 1.47 -6.10 -0.47
C PRO A 319 2.68 -6.25 0.46
N PRO A 320 3.12 -5.18 1.16
CA PRO A 320 4.34 -5.21 1.96
C PRO A 320 4.17 -5.90 3.32
N ASP A 321 5.23 -6.55 3.80
CA ASP A 321 5.29 -7.09 5.17
C ASP A 321 5.72 -5.98 6.14
N ALA A 322 4.79 -5.07 6.45
CA ALA A 322 5.06 -3.81 7.15
C ALA A 322 5.91 -3.97 8.43
N ALA A 323 5.62 -4.97 9.27
CA ALA A 323 6.40 -5.26 10.48
C ALA A 323 7.88 -5.60 10.18
N VAL A 324 8.15 -6.32 9.09
CA VAL A 324 9.51 -6.69 8.67
C VAL A 324 10.21 -5.47 8.07
N ARG A 325 9.54 -4.68 7.23
CA ARG A 325 10.09 -3.42 6.70
C ARG A 325 10.45 -2.44 7.83
N GLN A 326 9.58 -2.28 8.82
CA GLN A 326 9.84 -1.45 10.01
C GLN A 326 11.03 -1.97 10.82
N PHE A 327 11.18 -3.30 10.98
CA PHE A 327 12.36 -3.89 11.62
C PHE A 327 13.64 -3.55 10.86
N PHE A 328 13.73 -3.74 9.54
CA PHE A 328 14.94 -3.38 8.80
C PHE A 328 15.22 -1.87 8.82
N ALA A 329 14.19 -1.02 8.72
CA ALA A 329 14.34 0.44 8.83
C ALA A 329 14.93 0.86 10.19
N LYS A 330 14.45 0.27 11.29
CA LYS A 330 14.93 0.52 12.68
C LYS A 330 16.43 0.28 12.87
N TYR A 331 17.05 -0.58 12.06
CA TYR A 331 18.48 -0.90 12.13
C TYR A 331 19.33 -0.24 11.01
N LYS A 332 18.72 0.45 10.03
CA LYS A 332 19.41 1.05 8.87
C LYS A 332 20.56 1.99 9.26
N ASP A 333 20.35 2.83 10.27
CA ASP A 333 21.32 3.83 10.76
C ASP A 333 22.17 3.33 11.95
N LYS A 334 22.13 2.03 12.25
CA LYS A 334 22.93 1.41 13.32
C LYS A 334 24.31 0.98 12.82
N SER A 335 25.25 0.77 13.74
CA SER A 335 26.58 0.28 13.39
C SER A 335 26.54 -1.11 12.74
N ASP A 336 27.58 -1.46 11.99
CA ASP A 336 27.66 -2.73 11.27
C ASP A 336 27.48 -3.95 12.20
N GLU A 337 27.97 -3.87 13.44
CA GLU A 337 27.84 -4.93 14.45
C GLU A 337 26.39 -5.04 14.98
N GLU A 338 25.75 -3.92 15.34
CA GLU A 338 24.34 -3.89 15.73
C GLU A 338 23.43 -4.45 14.63
N GLN A 339 23.70 -4.09 13.36
CA GLN A 339 22.98 -4.61 12.21
C GLN A 339 23.15 -6.13 12.05
N ARG A 340 24.39 -6.64 12.10
CA ARG A 340 24.67 -8.09 11.98
C ARG A 340 24.02 -8.89 13.12
N VAL A 341 24.05 -8.36 14.35
CA VAL A 341 23.35 -8.95 15.50
C VAL A 341 21.84 -8.98 15.27
N ALA A 342 21.24 -7.86 14.86
CA ALA A 342 19.80 -7.78 14.57
C ALA A 342 19.37 -8.73 13.44
N TYR A 343 20.11 -8.80 12.34
CA TYR A 343 19.78 -9.69 11.21
C TYR A 343 19.99 -11.17 11.56
N ALA A 344 21.00 -11.51 12.38
CA ALA A 344 21.18 -12.88 12.88
C ALA A 344 20.04 -13.30 13.82
N ILE A 345 19.56 -12.39 14.68
CA ILE A 345 18.40 -12.61 15.56
C ILE A 345 17.11 -12.75 14.74
N PHE A 346 16.89 -11.89 13.74
CA PHE A 346 15.75 -11.97 12.83
C PHE A 346 15.68 -13.32 12.09
N LEU A 347 16.78 -13.75 11.47
CA LEU A 347 16.83 -15.02 10.75
C LEU A 347 16.66 -16.23 11.70
N ARG A 348 17.19 -16.15 12.93
CA ARG A 348 16.99 -17.17 13.97
C ARG A 348 15.51 -17.27 14.36
N ALA A 349 14.85 -16.14 14.61
CA ALA A 349 13.42 -16.09 14.92
C ALA A 349 12.58 -16.60 13.73
N LEU A 350 12.91 -16.18 12.51
CA LEU A 350 12.25 -16.59 11.26
C LEU A 350 12.28 -18.12 11.08
N PHE A 351 13.45 -18.76 11.16
CA PHE A 351 13.56 -20.21 11.00
C PHE A 351 12.95 -20.99 12.17
N THR A 352 13.06 -20.47 13.40
CA THR A 352 12.41 -21.09 14.57
C THR A 352 10.89 -21.06 14.42
N ARG A 353 10.31 -19.92 14.05
CA ARG A 353 8.86 -19.77 13.89
C ARG A 353 8.32 -20.53 12.67
N ALA A 354 9.10 -20.62 11.60
CA ALA A 354 8.79 -21.49 10.46
C ALA A 354 8.75 -22.96 10.87
N ARG A 355 9.75 -23.43 11.63
CA ARG A 355 9.80 -24.82 12.14
C ARG A 355 8.62 -25.12 13.05
N GLU A 356 8.34 -24.26 14.03
CA GLU A 356 7.17 -24.39 14.92
C GLU A 356 5.85 -24.51 14.14
N ARG A 357 5.65 -23.69 13.10
CA ARG A 357 4.45 -23.74 12.28
C ARG A 357 4.35 -25.02 11.45
N VAL A 358 5.44 -25.50 10.88
CA VAL A 358 5.47 -26.82 10.20
C VAL A 358 5.18 -27.98 11.17
N GLU A 359 5.70 -27.90 12.39
CA GLU A 359 5.48 -28.91 13.46
C GLU A 359 4.07 -28.88 14.06
N GLN A 360 3.40 -27.71 14.10
CA GLN A 360 2.06 -27.55 14.66
C GLN A 360 0.97 -27.78 13.61
N ASP A 361 1.00 -27.01 12.52
CA ASP A 361 -0.11 -26.89 11.59
C ASP A 361 0.01 -27.87 10.40
N PHE A 362 1.22 -28.32 10.07
CA PHE A 362 1.51 -29.14 8.88
C PHE A 362 2.14 -30.51 9.18
N ALA A 363 2.17 -30.96 10.45
CA ALA A 363 2.91 -32.12 10.96
C ALA A 363 2.73 -33.46 10.18
N LYS A 364 1.64 -33.61 9.43
CA LYS A 364 1.29 -34.82 8.67
C LYS A 364 1.66 -34.73 7.18
N LEU A 365 2.21 -33.61 6.72
CA LEU A 365 2.57 -33.34 5.32
C LEU A 365 4.08 -33.36 5.13
N THR A 366 4.52 -33.87 3.98
CA THR A 366 5.94 -33.90 3.58
C THR A 366 6.08 -33.64 2.08
N GLY A 367 7.27 -33.19 1.66
CA GLY A 367 7.57 -32.93 0.25
C GLY A 367 6.61 -31.93 -0.41
N SER A 368 6.21 -32.18 -1.66
CA SER A 368 5.35 -31.28 -2.44
C SER A 368 3.98 -31.01 -1.82
N LYS A 369 3.46 -31.90 -0.94
CA LYS A 369 2.22 -31.64 -0.19
C LYS A 369 2.42 -30.59 0.91
N LEU A 370 3.55 -30.64 1.61
CA LEU A 370 3.92 -29.63 2.61
C LEU A 370 4.14 -28.28 1.93
N VAL A 371 4.92 -28.25 0.84
CA VAL A 371 5.25 -27.03 0.10
C VAL A 371 4.00 -26.29 -0.37
N ARG A 372 3.04 -26.99 -1.00
CA ARG A 372 1.80 -26.36 -1.47
C ARG A 372 0.95 -25.82 -0.33
N ALA A 373 0.70 -26.62 0.71
CA ALA A 373 -0.07 -26.17 1.87
C ALA A 373 0.58 -24.97 2.59
N TRP A 374 1.91 -24.90 2.58
CA TRP A 374 2.68 -23.77 3.12
C TRP A 374 2.58 -22.50 2.26
N ALA A 375 2.63 -22.63 0.93
CA ALA A 375 2.41 -21.51 0.01
C ALA A 375 0.96 -20.99 0.08
N ASP A 376 -0.01 -21.90 0.17
CA ASP A 376 -1.43 -21.58 0.31
C ASP A 376 -1.73 -20.87 1.65
N TYR A 377 -1.12 -21.32 2.76
CA TYR A 377 -1.18 -20.63 4.06
C TYR A 377 -0.73 -19.16 3.98
N PHE A 378 0.34 -18.87 3.23
CA PHE A 378 0.81 -17.48 3.05
C PHE A 378 -0.09 -16.65 2.12
N ARG A 379 -0.81 -17.27 1.18
CA ARG A 379 -1.73 -16.61 0.24
C ARG A 379 -3.16 -16.44 0.78
N GLU A 380 -3.55 -17.24 1.78
CA GLU A 380 -4.87 -17.19 2.39
C GLU A 380 -5.18 -15.80 2.96
N GLY A 381 -6.33 -15.25 2.56
CA GLY A 381 -6.75 -13.89 2.94
C GLY A 381 -5.95 -12.74 2.29
N GLN A 382 -4.97 -13.00 1.41
CA GLN A 382 -4.20 -11.91 0.78
C GLN A 382 -5.06 -11.13 -0.22
N SER A 383 -5.17 -9.82 0.02
CA SER A 383 -5.98 -8.85 -0.74
C SER A 383 -5.11 -7.82 -1.45
N GLN A 384 -5.71 -6.93 -2.24
CA GLN A 384 -4.98 -5.79 -2.82
C GLN A 384 -4.55 -4.74 -1.78
N LEU A 385 -5.21 -4.69 -0.62
CA LEU A 385 -4.98 -3.70 0.44
C LEU A 385 -3.97 -4.16 1.49
N GLY A 386 -3.59 -5.44 1.50
CA GLY A 386 -2.69 -5.97 2.52
C GLY A 386 -2.53 -7.49 2.52
N VAL A 387 -1.44 -7.92 3.17
CA VAL A 387 -1.15 -9.34 3.42
C VAL A 387 -2.24 -9.99 4.27
N GLY A 388 -2.52 -11.27 3.98
CA GLY A 388 -3.51 -12.06 4.69
C GLY A 388 -3.13 -12.33 6.15
N GLN A 389 -4.11 -12.70 6.98
CA GLN A 389 -3.93 -12.78 8.44
C GLN A 389 -2.84 -13.79 8.84
N ASN A 390 -2.77 -14.94 8.17
CA ASN A 390 -1.75 -15.96 8.36
C ASN A 390 -0.32 -15.42 8.16
N ARG A 391 -0.09 -14.70 7.06
CA ARG A 391 1.18 -14.04 6.72
C ARG A 391 1.51 -12.95 7.73
N ARG A 392 0.52 -12.14 8.06
CA ARG A 392 0.64 -11.02 9.02
C ARG A 392 1.08 -11.53 10.40
N SER A 393 0.30 -12.42 11.02
CA SER A 393 0.58 -12.93 12.36
C SER A 393 1.76 -13.91 12.42
N PHE A 394 2.18 -14.48 11.27
CA PHE A 394 3.49 -15.13 11.17
C PHE A 394 4.61 -14.11 11.35
N TYR A 395 4.66 -13.05 10.54
CA TYR A 395 5.75 -12.07 10.59
C TYR A 395 5.71 -11.17 11.83
N GLU A 396 4.54 -10.77 12.33
CA GLU A 396 4.40 -10.11 13.63
C GLU A 396 5.01 -10.96 14.76
N GLY A 397 4.73 -12.28 14.77
CA GLY A 397 5.31 -13.21 15.73
C GLY A 397 6.83 -13.37 15.58
N VAL A 398 7.37 -13.35 14.35
CA VAL A 398 8.82 -13.35 14.10
C VAL A 398 9.46 -12.08 14.65
N ILE A 399 8.87 -10.91 14.44
CA ILE A 399 9.40 -9.63 14.93
C ILE A 399 9.29 -9.54 16.46
N GLN A 400 8.18 -9.96 17.06
CA GLN A 400 8.03 -10.01 18.53
C GLN A 400 9.09 -10.92 19.17
N ALA A 401 9.32 -12.11 18.62
CA ALA A 401 10.38 -13.02 19.09
C ALA A 401 11.79 -12.41 18.88
N ALA A 402 12.05 -11.79 17.73
CA ALA A 402 13.32 -11.12 17.46
C ALA A 402 13.56 -9.95 18.43
N GLU A 403 12.54 -9.17 18.77
CA GLU A 403 12.65 -8.08 19.74
C GLU A 403 12.87 -8.55 21.18
N SER A 404 12.22 -9.63 21.64
CA SER A 404 12.50 -10.22 22.96
C SER A 404 13.94 -10.70 23.03
N ILE A 405 14.38 -11.49 22.04
CA ILE A 405 15.78 -11.96 21.97
C ILE A 405 16.74 -10.76 21.97
N ALA A 406 16.46 -9.70 21.21
CA ALA A 406 17.32 -8.51 21.16
C ALA A 406 17.36 -7.69 22.47
N LYS A 407 16.26 -7.62 23.23
CA LYS A 407 16.19 -6.95 24.54
C LYS A 407 16.98 -7.72 25.62
N GLU A 408 16.97 -9.04 25.54
CA GLU A 408 17.64 -9.95 26.48
C GLU A 408 19.07 -10.34 26.03
N ASN A 409 19.54 -9.83 24.89
CA ASN A 409 20.78 -10.29 24.27
C ASN A 409 22.05 -9.83 25.01
N THR A 410 22.54 -10.71 25.88
CA THR A 410 23.90 -10.69 26.44
C THR A 410 24.91 -11.49 25.59
N GLN A 411 24.47 -12.12 24.49
CA GLN A 411 25.28 -13.02 23.68
C GLN A 411 26.05 -12.28 22.58
N THR A 412 27.28 -12.72 22.32
CA THR A 412 28.06 -12.22 21.17
C THR A 412 27.50 -12.77 19.86
N LEU A 413 27.80 -12.08 18.74
CA LEU A 413 27.41 -12.49 17.39
C LEU A 413 27.79 -13.95 17.06
N HIS A 414 28.90 -14.46 17.62
CA HIS A 414 29.33 -15.85 17.44
C HIS A 414 28.30 -16.87 17.93
N TYR A 415 27.77 -16.70 19.15
CA TYR A 415 26.76 -17.60 19.73
C TYR A 415 25.41 -17.46 19.01
N LEU A 416 25.04 -16.23 18.63
CA LEU A 416 23.84 -15.97 17.83
C LEU A 416 23.91 -16.68 16.47
N VAL A 417 25.07 -16.61 15.80
CA VAL A 417 25.33 -17.33 14.54
C VAL A 417 25.32 -18.86 14.74
N GLN A 418 25.84 -19.38 15.86
CA GLN A 418 25.74 -20.81 16.17
C GLN A 418 24.28 -21.25 16.36
N SER A 419 23.47 -20.48 17.09
CA SER A 419 22.04 -20.76 17.28
C SER A 419 21.25 -20.63 15.97
N LEU A 420 21.54 -19.60 15.15
CA LEU A 420 20.97 -19.41 13.81
C LEU A 420 21.22 -20.62 12.90
N ARG A 421 22.46 -21.15 12.90
CA ARG A 421 22.84 -22.35 12.14
C ARG A 421 22.04 -23.58 12.57
N GLU A 422 21.83 -23.75 13.87
CA GLU A 422 21.04 -24.87 14.41
C GLU A 422 19.55 -24.74 14.06
N CYS A 423 18.94 -23.55 14.20
CA CYS A 423 17.55 -23.30 13.78
C CYS A 423 17.36 -23.52 12.27
N CYS A 424 18.32 -23.09 11.45
CA CYS A 424 18.35 -23.33 10.00
C CYS A 424 18.46 -24.84 9.66
N LYS A 425 19.34 -25.56 10.36
CA LYS A 425 19.48 -27.02 10.24
C LYS A 425 18.16 -27.73 10.53
N GLN A 426 17.54 -27.45 11.68
CA GLN A 426 16.31 -28.12 12.11
C GLN A 426 15.15 -27.87 11.14
N LEU A 427 15.01 -26.65 10.61
CA LEU A 427 14.01 -26.35 9.57
C LEU A 427 14.29 -27.13 8.27
N THR A 428 15.54 -27.17 7.82
CA THR A 428 15.89 -27.85 6.56
C THR A 428 15.79 -29.36 6.65
N ASP A 429 16.17 -29.97 7.78
CA ASP A 429 16.00 -31.40 8.04
C ASP A 429 14.50 -31.79 8.15
N LEU A 430 13.65 -30.90 8.69
CA LEU A 430 12.19 -31.10 8.77
C LEU A 430 11.50 -31.00 7.39
N VAL A 431 11.83 -29.96 6.62
CA VAL A 431 11.25 -29.72 5.28
C VAL A 431 11.74 -30.75 4.26
N GLN A 432 13.00 -31.18 4.36
CA GLN A 432 13.62 -32.13 3.43
C GLN A 432 14.31 -33.29 4.18
N PRO A 433 13.58 -34.24 4.79
CA PRO A 433 14.15 -35.31 5.64
C PRO A 433 15.04 -36.34 4.93
N LYS A 434 15.23 -36.21 3.62
CA LYS A 434 16.17 -37.01 2.83
C LYS A 434 17.25 -36.08 2.27
N PRO A 435 18.54 -36.43 2.37
CA PRO A 435 19.61 -35.62 1.79
C PRO A 435 19.50 -35.60 0.26
N ASP A 436 19.19 -34.43 -0.29
CA ASP A 436 19.21 -34.09 -1.71
C ASP A 436 20.22 -32.94 -1.92
N GLN A 437 20.83 -32.85 -3.09
CA GLN A 437 21.77 -31.77 -3.45
C GLN A 437 21.04 -30.48 -3.91
N ARG A 438 19.71 -30.50 -3.96
CA ARG A 438 18.83 -29.38 -4.32
C ARG A 438 18.67 -28.34 -3.20
N ASN A 439 17.81 -27.37 -3.45
CA ASN A 439 17.36 -26.37 -2.50
C ASN A 439 16.17 -26.90 -1.69
N ALA A 440 16.33 -26.95 -0.36
CA ALA A 440 15.29 -27.36 0.57
C ALA A 440 14.35 -26.18 0.92
N CYS A 441 14.91 -24.97 0.98
CA CYS A 441 14.18 -23.75 1.35
C CYS A 441 14.66 -22.57 0.51
N PHE A 442 13.74 -21.73 0.07
CA PHE A 442 14.02 -20.38 -0.42
C PHE A 442 13.58 -19.34 0.63
N VAL A 443 14.28 -18.21 0.68
CA VAL A 443 13.84 -16.99 1.36
C VAL A 443 13.98 -15.88 0.33
N TYR A 444 12.91 -15.17 -0.01
CA TYR A 444 13.01 -14.05 -0.93
C TYR A 444 12.64 -12.74 -0.27
N PHE A 445 13.34 -11.68 -0.69
CA PHE A 445 13.10 -10.30 -0.31
C PHE A 445 12.66 -9.55 -1.57
N ASP A 446 11.38 -9.23 -1.66
CA ASP A 446 10.82 -8.39 -2.71
C ASP A 446 11.02 -6.90 -2.41
N ASP A 447 11.18 -6.12 -3.48
CA ASP A 447 11.65 -4.72 -3.47
C ASP A 447 12.79 -4.45 -2.48
N ALA A 448 13.79 -5.33 -2.46
CA ALA A 448 14.98 -5.25 -1.61
C ALA A 448 15.95 -4.10 -1.95
N HIS A 449 15.51 -3.11 -2.75
CA HIS A 449 16.31 -1.96 -3.14
C HIS A 449 16.63 -1.06 -1.93
N SER A 450 15.73 -0.98 -0.95
CA SER A 450 15.88 -0.23 0.30
C SER A 450 17.03 -0.72 1.19
N LEU A 451 17.46 -1.99 1.05
CA LEU A 451 18.65 -2.53 1.71
C LEU A 451 19.97 -2.08 1.05
N THR A 452 19.90 -1.60 -0.20
CA THR A 452 21.06 -1.24 -1.06
C THR A 452 21.23 0.26 -1.25
N GLU A 453 20.49 1.06 -0.49
CA GLU A 453 20.69 2.50 -0.39
C GLU A 453 21.93 2.82 0.44
N ASP A 454 22.68 3.82 0.00
CA ASP A 454 23.79 4.37 0.78
C ASP A 454 23.27 4.90 2.12
N VAL A 455 23.81 4.37 3.23
CA VAL A 455 23.65 5.02 4.54
C VAL A 455 24.20 6.44 4.41
N ALA A 456 23.41 7.44 4.79
CA ALA A 456 23.83 8.83 4.73
C ALA A 456 25.14 8.98 5.52
N ARG A 457 26.23 9.38 4.83
CA ARG A 457 27.59 9.42 5.39
C ARG A 457 27.81 10.47 6.48
N THR A 458 26.73 11.07 6.99
CA THR A 458 26.70 11.92 8.18
C THR A 458 27.14 11.18 9.44
N ASN A 459 26.85 9.88 9.53
CA ASN A 459 27.24 9.03 10.66
C ASN A 459 28.40 8.08 10.30
N ASN A 460 29.63 8.43 10.72
CA ASN A 460 30.88 7.67 10.53
C ASN A 460 30.95 6.30 11.26
N ARG A 461 29.82 5.60 11.47
CA ARG A 461 29.71 4.36 12.29
C ARG A 461 29.32 3.10 11.52
N ALA A 462 28.76 3.23 10.31
CA ALA A 462 28.50 2.10 9.41
C ALA A 462 29.46 2.19 8.20
N LYS A 463 30.11 1.09 7.86
CA LYS A 463 31.01 0.97 6.69
C LYS A 463 30.39 0.19 5.54
N PHE A 464 29.31 -0.55 5.82
CA PHE A 464 28.63 -1.43 4.88
C PHE A 464 27.14 -1.09 4.79
N THR A 465 26.54 -1.34 3.64
CA THR A 465 25.09 -1.24 3.45
C THR A 465 24.34 -2.31 4.27
N ALA A 466 23.04 -2.12 4.47
CA ALA A 466 22.19 -3.13 5.12
C ALA A 466 22.21 -4.46 4.35
N TYR A 467 22.24 -4.42 3.02
CA TYR A 467 22.39 -5.58 2.14
C TYR A 467 23.70 -6.34 2.37
N GLU A 468 24.83 -5.64 2.48
CA GLU A 468 26.13 -6.27 2.76
C GLU A 468 26.20 -6.84 4.19
N ASN A 469 25.71 -6.10 5.19
CA ASN A 469 25.66 -6.56 6.58
C ASN A 469 24.76 -7.80 6.73
N LEU A 470 23.64 -7.85 6.00
CA LEU A 470 22.82 -9.06 5.87
C LEU A 470 23.60 -10.17 5.14
N GLY A 471 24.24 -9.87 4.00
CA GLY A 471 25.02 -10.82 3.21
C GLY A 471 26.15 -11.50 3.99
N ILE A 472 26.80 -10.78 4.91
CA ILE A 472 27.79 -11.31 5.86
C ILE A 472 27.13 -12.31 6.82
N VAL A 473 25.96 -12.02 7.38
CA VAL A 473 25.21 -12.98 8.21
C VAL A 473 24.80 -14.21 7.39
N LEU A 474 24.39 -14.03 6.13
CA LEU A 474 24.04 -15.13 5.21
C LEU A 474 25.25 -16.03 4.85
N SER A 475 26.48 -15.49 4.83
CA SER A 475 27.69 -16.31 4.63
C SER A 475 27.84 -17.40 5.68
N SER A 476 27.38 -17.14 6.90
CA SER A 476 27.42 -18.11 7.99
C SER A 476 26.58 -19.37 7.73
N LEU A 477 25.63 -19.29 6.78
CA LEU A 477 24.69 -20.35 6.40
C LEU A 477 25.07 -21.10 5.12
N VAL A 478 26.22 -20.81 4.48
CA VAL A 478 26.62 -21.39 3.17
C VAL A 478 26.69 -22.94 3.13
N LYS A 479 26.71 -23.61 4.28
CA LYS A 479 26.68 -25.07 4.40
C LYS A 479 25.27 -25.69 4.38
N TYR A 480 24.21 -24.89 4.51
CA TYR A 480 22.82 -25.36 4.62
C TYR A 480 22.07 -25.24 3.30
N PRO A 481 21.04 -26.07 3.04
CA PRO A 481 20.37 -26.12 1.74
C PRO A 481 19.35 -24.99 1.50
N VAL A 482 19.57 -23.81 2.08
CA VAL A 482 18.74 -22.59 1.91
C VAL A 482 19.31 -21.71 0.79
N PHE A 483 18.46 -21.01 0.04
CA PHE A 483 18.87 -19.98 -0.95
C PHE A 483 18.13 -18.67 -0.70
N PHE A 484 18.80 -17.54 -0.92
CA PHE A 484 18.28 -16.19 -0.69
C PHE A 484 18.12 -15.44 -2.02
N ILE A 485 16.92 -14.91 -2.29
CA ILE A 485 16.59 -14.29 -3.58
C ILE A 485 16.19 -12.84 -3.35
N PHE A 486 16.94 -11.89 -3.90
CA PHE A 486 16.71 -10.45 -3.73
C PHE A 486 16.12 -9.86 -5.01
N LEU A 487 14.82 -9.56 -5.01
CA LEU A 487 14.16 -8.92 -6.16
C LEU A 487 14.30 -7.41 -6.06
N SER A 488 14.59 -6.74 -7.18
CA SER A 488 14.73 -5.29 -7.22
C SER A 488 14.27 -4.69 -8.55
N THR A 489 13.61 -3.54 -8.43
CA THR A 489 13.27 -2.60 -9.51
C THR A 489 14.41 -1.64 -9.85
N SER A 490 15.26 -1.28 -8.87
CA SER A 490 16.41 -0.39 -9.04
C SER A 490 17.53 -1.02 -9.87
N SER A 491 17.95 -0.33 -10.94
CA SER A 491 18.96 -0.73 -11.94
C SER A 491 20.42 -0.59 -11.49
N ARG A 492 20.68 -0.16 -10.24
CA ARG A 492 22.04 0.05 -9.71
C ARG A 492 22.77 -1.27 -9.41
N ILE A 493 23.16 -2.02 -10.45
CA ILE A 493 23.87 -3.31 -10.32
C ILE A 493 25.15 -3.18 -9.47
N GLN A 494 25.86 -2.06 -9.58
CA GLN A 494 27.10 -1.80 -8.82
C GLN A 494 26.90 -1.85 -7.29
N THR A 495 25.72 -1.54 -6.74
CA THR A 495 25.46 -1.60 -5.29
C THR A 495 25.10 -3.00 -4.78
N ARG A 496 25.07 -4.02 -5.67
CA ARG A 496 24.77 -5.42 -5.33
C ARG A 496 25.92 -6.38 -5.62
N SER A 497 26.89 -5.96 -6.42
CA SER A 497 28.16 -6.66 -6.58
C SER A 497 29.10 -6.32 -5.42
N PRO A 498 29.77 -7.31 -4.78
CA PRO A 498 30.86 -7.01 -3.86
C PRO A 498 31.93 -6.15 -4.54
N SER A 499 32.31 -5.01 -3.97
CA SER A 499 33.45 -4.26 -4.52
C SER A 499 34.72 -5.11 -4.41
N PRO A 500 35.57 -5.19 -5.44
CA PRO A 500 36.87 -5.86 -5.35
C PRO A 500 37.72 -5.34 -4.19
N TYR A 501 37.58 -4.06 -3.85
CA TYR A 501 38.26 -3.45 -2.70
C TYR A 501 37.65 -3.89 -1.35
N GLN A 502 36.33 -4.00 -1.25
CA GLN A 502 35.66 -4.48 -0.03
C GLN A 502 35.88 -5.99 0.20
N CYS A 503 35.98 -6.79 -0.87
CA CYS A 503 36.31 -8.21 -0.79
C CYS A 503 37.66 -8.48 -0.07
N SER A 504 38.59 -7.51 -0.08
CA SER A 504 39.83 -7.60 0.71
C SER A 504 39.66 -7.32 2.21
N THR A 505 38.56 -6.68 2.62
CA THR A 505 38.18 -6.40 4.02
C THR A 505 37.16 -7.40 4.57
N TRP A 506 36.66 -8.32 3.75
CA TRP A 506 35.80 -9.42 4.17
C TRP A 506 36.66 -10.55 4.77
N GLU A 507 36.16 -11.29 5.76
CA GLU A 507 36.88 -12.41 6.39
C GLU A 507 37.13 -13.60 5.44
N LEU A 508 36.56 -13.55 4.23
CA LEU A 508 36.73 -14.51 3.14
C LEU A 508 37.22 -13.81 1.84
N PRO A 509 38.46 -13.31 1.78
CA PRO A 509 39.01 -12.75 0.55
C PRO A 509 39.03 -13.79 -0.57
N GLY A 510 38.71 -13.36 -1.80
CA GLY A 510 38.65 -14.25 -2.96
C GLY A 510 37.38 -15.11 -3.04
N SER A 511 36.32 -14.78 -2.30
CA SER A 511 35.04 -15.49 -2.40
C SER A 511 34.18 -15.01 -3.59
N ARG A 512 33.57 -15.96 -4.32
CA ARG A 512 32.67 -15.73 -5.46
C ARG A 512 31.23 -15.51 -4.97
N SER A 513 30.49 -14.65 -5.66
CA SER A 513 29.02 -14.56 -5.56
C SER A 513 28.34 -15.25 -6.75
N VAL A 514 27.06 -15.59 -6.63
CA VAL A 514 26.25 -16.03 -7.78
C VAL A 514 25.99 -14.81 -8.68
N ALA A 515 26.00 -15.00 -10.00
CA ALA A 515 25.73 -13.91 -10.94
C ALA A 515 24.27 -13.44 -10.83
N PRO A 516 23.99 -12.12 -10.86
CA PRO A 516 22.62 -11.62 -10.82
C PRO A 516 21.87 -11.93 -12.12
N TYR A 517 20.57 -12.17 -12.03
CA TYR A 517 19.69 -12.17 -13.19
C TYR A 517 19.31 -10.73 -13.52
N ILE A 518 19.69 -10.28 -14.71
CA ILE A 518 19.39 -8.93 -15.21
C ILE A 518 18.27 -8.93 -16.27
N GLU A 519 17.79 -10.11 -16.64
CA GLU A 519 16.81 -10.31 -17.71
C GLU A 519 15.90 -11.51 -17.40
N LEU A 520 14.59 -11.26 -17.45
CA LEU A 520 13.54 -12.25 -17.63
C LEU A 520 12.93 -12.02 -19.03
N PRO A 521 12.42 -13.07 -19.70
CA PRO A 521 11.94 -12.97 -21.07
C PRO A 521 10.84 -11.92 -21.23
N PHE A 522 11.00 -11.13 -22.28
CA PHE A 522 9.94 -10.32 -22.89
C PHE A 522 9.05 -11.23 -23.75
N ASP A 523 8.00 -10.66 -24.34
CA ASP A 523 7.28 -11.24 -25.49
C ASP A 523 6.67 -12.65 -25.26
N ILE A 524 6.47 -13.05 -23.99
CA ILE A 524 5.99 -14.39 -23.58
C ILE A 524 4.60 -14.78 -24.12
N TYR A 525 3.94 -13.88 -24.84
CA TYR A 525 2.63 -14.07 -25.47
C TYR A 525 2.67 -13.91 -27.00
N GLU A 526 3.84 -13.71 -27.62
CA GLU A 526 4.00 -13.54 -29.07
C GLU A 526 3.37 -14.68 -29.89
N TYR A 527 3.37 -15.91 -29.35
CA TYR A 527 2.78 -17.08 -30.01
C TYR A 527 1.30 -16.89 -30.34
N LYS A 528 0.55 -16.13 -29.53
CA LYS A 528 -0.87 -15.80 -29.74
C LYS A 528 -1.10 -14.90 -30.97
N VAL A 529 -0.05 -14.27 -31.47
CA VAL A 529 -0.03 -13.47 -32.71
C VAL A 529 0.63 -14.25 -33.84
N ALA A 530 1.58 -15.13 -33.54
CA ALA A 530 2.28 -15.95 -34.52
C ALA A 530 1.46 -17.13 -35.07
N GLU A 531 0.44 -17.61 -34.34
CA GLU A 531 -0.43 -18.72 -34.75
C GLU A 531 -1.39 -18.38 -35.91
N ASP A 532 -1.66 -17.09 -36.19
CA ASP A 532 -2.52 -16.63 -37.28
C ASP A 532 -1.77 -15.65 -38.19
N SER A 533 -1.33 -16.15 -39.36
CA SER A 533 -0.57 -15.38 -40.35
C SER A 533 -1.34 -14.21 -40.97
N ASP A 534 -2.67 -14.27 -41.02
CA ASP A 534 -3.48 -13.25 -41.68
C ASP A 534 -3.58 -11.98 -40.80
N LEU A 535 -3.21 -12.09 -39.52
CA LEU A 535 -3.07 -10.96 -38.62
C LEU A 535 -1.80 -10.12 -38.87
N TRP A 536 -0.80 -10.60 -39.61
CA TRP A 536 0.53 -9.99 -39.75
C TRP A 536 0.60 -8.70 -40.62
N THR A 537 -0.51 -7.97 -40.77
CA THR A 537 -0.49 -6.66 -41.42
C THR A 537 -0.03 -5.57 -40.46
N LEU A 538 0.73 -4.57 -40.94
CA LEU A 538 1.12 -3.40 -40.15
C LEU A 538 -0.10 -2.72 -39.48
N ARG A 539 -1.24 -2.67 -40.18
CA ARG A 539 -2.50 -2.12 -39.64
C ARG A 539 -3.01 -2.88 -38.42
N ASN A 540 -2.87 -4.21 -38.39
CA ASN A 540 -3.23 -5.02 -37.23
C ASN A 540 -2.20 -4.91 -36.11
N MET A 541 -0.90 -4.91 -36.44
CA MET A 541 0.18 -4.78 -35.45
C MET A 541 0.12 -3.45 -34.68
N CYS A 542 -0.39 -2.38 -35.30
CA CYS A 542 -0.65 -1.10 -34.63
C CYS A 542 -1.90 -1.09 -33.71
N LYS A 543 -2.65 -2.19 -33.59
CA LYS A 543 -3.81 -2.27 -32.67
C LYS A 543 -3.35 -2.66 -31.27
N THR A 544 -4.01 -2.09 -30.26
CA THR A 544 -3.84 -2.44 -28.85
C THR A 544 -3.88 -3.95 -28.59
N GLU A 545 -4.86 -4.67 -29.18
CA GLU A 545 -5.04 -6.12 -29.02
C GLU A 545 -3.82 -6.96 -29.44
N MET A 546 -3.01 -6.47 -30.38
CA MET A 546 -1.77 -7.11 -30.82
C MET A 546 -0.58 -6.63 -29.99
N MET A 547 -0.43 -5.32 -29.82
CA MET A 547 0.70 -4.69 -29.14
C MET A 547 0.91 -5.19 -27.70
N VAL A 548 -0.16 -5.53 -26.98
CA VAL A 548 -0.06 -5.99 -25.57
C VAL A 548 0.54 -7.39 -25.39
N ASN A 549 0.61 -8.21 -26.44
CA ASN A 549 1.28 -9.52 -26.40
C ASN A 549 2.82 -9.38 -26.33
N PHE A 550 3.33 -8.22 -26.77
CA PHE A 550 4.75 -7.91 -26.85
C PHE A 550 5.22 -7.07 -25.64
N GLY A 551 6.52 -7.08 -25.38
CA GLY A 551 7.15 -6.37 -24.28
C GLY A 551 6.93 -7.04 -22.93
N ARG A 552 6.27 -6.35 -21.98
CA ARG A 552 6.17 -6.81 -20.58
C ARG A 552 4.97 -7.73 -20.38
N PRO A 553 5.11 -8.86 -19.67
CA PRO A 553 3.99 -9.72 -19.26
C PRO A 553 2.81 -8.99 -18.60
N LEU A 554 3.07 -7.87 -17.93
CA LEU A 554 2.04 -7.04 -17.30
C LEU A 554 1.02 -6.46 -18.30
N TRP A 555 1.43 -6.13 -19.53
CA TRP A 555 0.58 -5.44 -20.51
C TRP A 555 -0.58 -6.33 -20.96
N TYR A 556 -0.27 -7.54 -21.46
CA TYR A 556 -1.25 -8.55 -21.84
C TYR A 556 -2.23 -8.85 -20.71
N ASN A 557 -1.71 -9.14 -19.50
CA ASN A 557 -2.56 -9.56 -18.39
C ASN A 557 -3.52 -8.46 -17.91
N GLN A 558 -3.10 -7.19 -17.94
CA GLN A 558 -4.02 -6.06 -17.65
C GLN A 558 -5.06 -5.87 -18.76
N TYR A 559 -4.69 -6.01 -20.04
CA TYR A 559 -5.64 -5.92 -21.16
C TYR A 559 -6.66 -7.06 -21.17
N MET A 560 -6.26 -8.29 -20.79
CA MET A 560 -7.19 -9.43 -20.66
C MET A 560 -8.17 -9.30 -19.49
N ILE A 561 -7.91 -8.42 -18.52
CA ILE A 561 -8.81 -8.14 -17.39
C ILE A 561 -9.74 -6.97 -17.71
N ASP A 562 -9.23 -5.91 -18.36
CA ASP A 562 -10.05 -4.85 -18.93
C ASP A 562 -9.54 -4.44 -20.33
N PRO A 563 -10.19 -4.93 -21.40
CA PRO A 563 -9.87 -4.56 -22.78
C PRO A 563 -10.20 -3.10 -23.13
N ASN A 564 -10.97 -2.40 -22.30
CA ASN A 564 -11.37 -1.00 -22.49
C ASN A 564 -10.46 -0.03 -21.72
N ALA A 565 -9.61 -0.54 -20.84
CA ALA A 565 -8.64 0.25 -20.09
C ALA A 565 -7.64 0.94 -21.03
N ASP A 566 -7.24 2.17 -20.68
CA ASP A 566 -6.12 2.85 -21.33
C ASP A 566 -4.79 2.20 -20.91
N ILE A 567 -4.45 1.11 -21.60
CA ILE A 567 -3.21 0.37 -21.39
C ILE A 567 -1.96 1.21 -21.72
N PHE A 568 -2.08 2.23 -22.57
CA PHE A 568 -0.97 3.13 -22.91
C PHE A 568 -0.68 4.09 -21.75
N LYS A 569 -1.71 4.68 -21.14
CA LYS A 569 -1.56 5.44 -19.88
C LYS A 569 -1.02 4.56 -18.76
N PHE A 570 -1.60 3.38 -18.54
CA PHE A 570 -1.10 2.43 -17.54
C PHE A 570 0.36 2.04 -17.76
N ALA A 571 0.77 1.80 -19.02
CA ALA A 571 2.15 1.54 -19.37
C ALA A 571 3.06 2.74 -19.12
N MET A 572 2.65 3.95 -19.52
CA MET A 572 3.38 5.20 -19.26
C MET A 572 3.56 5.45 -17.76
N ASP A 573 2.52 5.25 -16.94
CA ASP A 573 2.60 5.43 -15.49
C ASP A 573 3.58 4.42 -14.86
N LYS A 574 3.55 3.14 -15.29
CA LYS A 574 4.50 2.08 -14.85
C LYS A 574 5.88 2.12 -15.52
N LEU A 575 6.10 3.01 -16.50
CA LEU A 575 7.39 3.28 -17.14
C LEU A 575 8.06 4.54 -16.56
N CYS A 576 7.28 5.60 -16.35
CA CYS A 576 7.79 6.94 -16.01
C CYS A 576 7.69 7.30 -14.52
N ALA A 577 7.11 6.42 -13.68
CA ALA A 577 7.23 6.44 -12.22
C ALA A 577 7.08 7.82 -11.57
N GLY A 578 5.99 8.54 -11.88
CA GLY A 578 5.74 9.89 -11.37
C GLY A 578 6.32 11.05 -12.19
N ARG A 579 6.71 10.82 -13.45
CA ARG A 579 7.25 11.82 -14.40
C ARG A 579 8.62 12.40 -14.04
N ASN A 580 9.55 11.57 -13.56
CA ASN A 580 10.96 11.97 -13.51
C ASN A 580 11.54 12.07 -14.95
N GLU A 581 12.35 13.11 -15.23
CA GLU A 581 12.95 13.36 -16.55
C GLU A 581 13.81 12.17 -17.02
N ASP A 582 14.61 11.58 -16.13
CA ASP A 582 15.38 10.35 -16.41
C ASP A 582 14.50 9.20 -16.92
N SER A 583 13.28 9.09 -16.40
CA SER A 583 12.35 8.00 -16.72
C SER A 583 11.56 8.26 -18.00
N LEU A 584 11.37 9.53 -18.37
CA LEU A 584 10.96 9.92 -19.72
C LEU A 584 12.07 9.64 -20.74
N LEU A 585 13.33 9.97 -20.41
CA LEU A 585 14.49 9.71 -21.27
C LEU A 585 14.68 8.21 -21.53
N ALA A 586 14.54 7.38 -20.49
CA ALA A 586 14.60 5.93 -20.61
C ALA A 586 13.45 5.34 -21.46
N ALA A 587 12.22 5.87 -21.32
CA ALA A 587 11.08 5.46 -22.15
C ALA A 587 11.26 5.88 -23.63
N LEU A 588 11.82 7.07 -23.88
CA LEU A 588 12.15 7.55 -25.22
C LEU A 588 13.26 6.73 -25.87
N GLY A 589 14.29 6.34 -25.12
CA GLY A 589 15.40 5.51 -25.61
C GLY A 589 14.96 4.15 -26.18
N VAL A 590 13.91 3.54 -25.62
CA VAL A 590 13.29 2.33 -26.17
C VAL A 590 12.46 2.63 -27.43
N ARG A 591 11.85 3.82 -27.50
CA ARG A 591 10.94 4.21 -28.59
C ARG A 591 11.66 4.60 -29.89
N VAL A 592 12.86 5.19 -29.79
CA VAL A 592 13.67 5.63 -30.95
C VAL A 592 14.03 4.46 -31.89
N GLY A 593 14.13 3.24 -31.38
CA GLY A 593 14.35 2.03 -32.19
C GLY A 593 13.20 1.64 -33.13
N ILE A 594 12.02 2.26 -33.01
CA ILE A 594 10.85 2.00 -33.86
C ILE A 594 10.32 3.29 -34.51
N THR A 595 11.21 4.26 -34.72
CA THR A 595 10.94 5.33 -35.70
C THR A 595 11.13 4.75 -37.09
N PHE A 596 10.08 4.12 -37.63
CA PHE A 596 10.05 3.71 -39.04
C PHE A 596 10.16 4.97 -39.89
N ASP A 597 11.26 5.11 -40.62
CA ASP A 597 11.51 6.26 -41.49
C ASP A 597 10.59 6.18 -42.71
N SER A 598 9.49 6.94 -42.67
CA SER A 598 8.47 6.98 -43.72
C SER A 598 8.97 7.61 -45.02
N ASP A 599 10.08 8.33 -44.95
CA ASP A 599 10.53 9.25 -46.00
C ASP A 599 11.76 8.69 -46.74
N ASN A 600 12.38 7.62 -46.22
CA ASN A 600 13.47 6.89 -46.89
C ASN A 600 12.97 5.94 -47.98
N SER A 601 12.38 6.49 -49.03
CA SER A 601 12.06 5.76 -50.27
C SER A 601 13.34 5.48 -51.09
N CYS A 602 14.24 4.65 -50.59
CA CYS A 602 15.54 4.40 -51.23
C CYS A 602 15.98 2.92 -51.19
N ALA A 603 16.12 2.35 -52.40
CA ALA A 603 16.82 1.10 -52.75
C ALA A 603 16.52 -0.20 -51.96
N VAL A 604 15.86 -1.14 -52.65
CA VAL A 604 16.10 -2.57 -52.45
C VAL A 604 17.37 -2.96 -53.22
N GLU A 605 18.33 -3.59 -52.54
CA GLU A 605 19.32 -4.53 -53.12
C GLU A 605 19.72 -5.58 -52.07
#